data_AF-A0A414LD70-F1
#
_entry.id   AF-A0A414LD70-F1
#
_cell.length_a   1.000
_cell.length_b   1.000
_cell.length_c   1.000
_cell.angle_alpha   90.00
_cell.angle_beta   90.00
_cell.angle_gamma   90.00
#
_symmetry.space_group_name_H-M   'P 1'
#
loop_
_entity.id
_entity.type
_entity.pdbx_description
1 polymer ?
#
loop_
_entity_poly.entity_id
_entity_poly.type
_entity_poly.pdbx_seq_one_letter_code
_entity_poly.pdbx_strand_id
1 'polypeptide(L)'
;MRLNKIYYLVLCALLAGATSCGGGDDAFIPPAIEPDEPDPPTPEEVYNTPDFTPHVDGEPFDTYRGLVMAGYQGWFGAPGDGCSHSKHTNTQWYHYRENDMFEPGVLRNSIDFWPDMKEYEKQYTPGKFKYPNGEAATVYSAYDESSVLLHFKWMKEYGLDGVFMQRFVGEVINNPDGKDHFDKVLESAMKGSNTYQRAICVMYDLGGFMSDNSRNTNAVLADAQAIMDKFQLLNRNAKQKYYLYQGGKPLIVLWGVGFNDNRPYSLNDIEELMNGLKAKGFSIMLGVPTYWRERRNDALPDAKLHDLIKAADVIMPWFVGRFGNDNYSNFHSLVENDIKWCKENKVEYAPLCFPGSSDRNMHPNNGINSRVGGKFLWNQMYHCIKSGAQLLYIAMFDEIDEGTAIYKCLNQSDVPSNESAVDYYVVYQNGGYRISSKMVEGLTGNDWCQRAKDLNITFMGIEDGLPTDHYLWLVGQGKKMLRGEIPLKASWPSR
;
A
#
# COMPACT_ATOMS: atom_id res chain seq x y z
N MET A 1 61.27 17.49 -20.84
CA MET A 1 62.72 17.19 -20.81
C MET A 1 62.88 15.70 -20.56
N ARG A 2 63.41 14.92 -21.54
CA ARG A 2 63.50 13.44 -21.55
C ARG A 2 62.11 12.73 -21.57
N LEU A 3 61.75 11.73 -22.39
CA LEU A 3 62.43 10.53 -22.99
C LEU A 3 62.80 9.49 -21.91
N ASN A 4 62.69 8.15 -22.04
CA ASN A 4 62.61 7.12 -23.11
C ASN A 4 61.79 5.89 -22.54
N LYS A 5 61.34 4.80 -23.21
CA LYS A 5 61.26 4.28 -24.61
C LYS A 5 60.23 3.09 -24.69
N ILE A 6 59.46 2.88 -25.77
CA ILE A 6 59.64 1.93 -26.93
C ILE A 6 59.59 0.42 -26.62
N TYR A 7 58.87 -0.36 -27.46
CA TYR A 7 59.37 -1.44 -28.37
C TYR A 7 58.39 -1.52 -29.58
N TYR A 8 58.74 -0.96 -30.77
CA TYR A 8 59.25 -1.62 -32.01
C TYR A 8 58.19 -2.46 -32.79
N LEU A 9 58.23 -2.69 -34.12
CA LEU A 9 59.30 -2.55 -35.15
C LEU A 9 58.69 -2.20 -36.54
N VAL A 10 59.52 -1.83 -37.54
CA VAL A 10 59.12 -1.41 -38.91
C VAL A 10 60.00 -2.07 -39.99
N LEU A 11 59.41 -2.44 -41.14
CA LEU A 11 60.04 -2.57 -42.49
C LEU A 11 58.94 -2.31 -43.54
N CYS A 12 59.07 -1.41 -44.54
CA CYS A 12 59.93 -1.42 -45.75
C CYS A 12 59.39 -2.35 -46.88
N ALA A 13 59.37 -1.97 -48.17
CA ALA A 13 59.72 -0.69 -48.83
C ALA A 13 59.04 -0.51 -50.22
N LEU A 14 59.36 0.60 -50.90
CA LEU A 14 58.89 0.99 -52.25
C LEU A 14 59.09 -0.06 -53.36
N LEU A 15 58.21 -0.02 -54.37
CA LEU A 15 58.61 0.16 -55.79
C LEU A 15 57.43 0.64 -56.64
N ALA A 16 57.69 1.12 -57.87
CA ALA A 16 56.71 1.84 -58.69
C ALA A 16 56.63 1.34 -60.13
N GLY A 17 55.41 1.37 -60.69
CA GLY A 17 55.10 1.66 -62.09
C GLY A 17 55.74 0.81 -63.20
N ALA A 18 54.99 -0.16 -63.71
CA ALA A 18 55.12 -0.61 -65.10
C ALA A 18 53.72 -0.79 -65.70
N THR A 19 53.50 -0.27 -66.91
CA THR A 19 52.22 -0.38 -67.64
C THR A 19 52.20 -1.62 -68.52
N SER A 20 51.06 -2.32 -68.56
CA SER A 20 50.76 -3.33 -69.57
C SER A 20 49.30 -3.23 -70.00
N CYS A 21 49.04 -3.27 -71.30
CA CYS A 21 47.69 -3.32 -71.85
C CYS A 21 47.38 -4.74 -72.33
N GLY A 22 46.31 -5.33 -71.79
CA GLY A 22 45.73 -6.60 -72.25
C GLY A 22 44.23 -6.57 -71.97
N GLY A 23 43.41 -6.79 -72.98
CA GLY A 23 41.95 -6.74 -72.88
C GLY A 23 41.32 -8.13 -72.72
N GLY A 24 40.21 -8.16 -71.99
CA GLY A 24 39.34 -9.32 -71.78
C GLY A 24 38.23 -8.92 -70.83
N ASP A 25 36.98 -9.27 -71.14
CA ASP A 25 35.81 -8.86 -70.36
C ASP A 25 35.63 -9.76 -69.13
N ASP A 26 35.82 -9.18 -67.93
CA ASP A 26 35.35 -9.74 -66.66
C ASP A 26 34.41 -8.72 -66.00
N ALA A 27 33.10 -8.99 -66.05
CA ALA A 27 32.11 -8.17 -65.36
C ALA A 27 32.24 -8.41 -63.84
N PHE A 28 32.53 -7.36 -63.07
CA PHE A 28 32.59 -7.43 -61.61
C PHE A 28 31.21 -7.76 -61.03
N ILE A 29 30.99 -9.05 -60.75
CA ILE A 29 29.88 -9.51 -59.92
C ILE A 29 30.29 -9.26 -58.47
N PRO A 30 29.63 -8.34 -57.72
CA PRO A 30 29.89 -8.19 -56.30
C PRO A 30 29.56 -9.51 -55.58
N PRO A 31 30.24 -9.83 -54.46
CA PRO A 31 29.89 -11.01 -53.68
C PRO A 31 28.40 -10.96 -53.30
N ALA A 32 27.75 -12.13 -53.31
CA ALA A 32 26.36 -12.22 -52.87
C ALA A 32 26.25 -11.64 -51.45
N ILE A 33 25.27 -10.76 -51.26
CA ILE A 33 24.90 -10.29 -49.92
C ILE A 33 24.41 -11.54 -49.19
N GLU A 34 25.17 -12.00 -48.20
CA GLU A 34 24.67 -13.00 -47.27
C GLU A 34 23.44 -12.40 -46.58
N PRO A 35 22.29 -13.08 -46.59
CA PRO A 35 21.10 -12.54 -45.93
C PRO A 35 21.42 -12.38 -44.44
N ASP A 36 21.05 -11.23 -43.87
CA ASP A 36 21.22 -10.98 -42.44
C ASP A 36 20.69 -12.17 -41.64
N GLU A 37 21.42 -12.62 -40.62
CA GLU A 37 20.93 -13.69 -39.75
C GLU A 37 19.57 -13.26 -39.18
N PRO A 38 18.52 -14.09 -39.31
CA PRO A 38 17.19 -13.69 -38.89
C PRO A 38 17.20 -13.38 -37.40
N ASP A 39 16.64 -12.22 -37.02
CA ASP A 39 16.60 -11.75 -35.64
C ASP A 39 16.21 -12.90 -34.69
N PRO A 40 16.97 -13.10 -33.59
CA PRO A 40 16.74 -14.23 -32.69
C PRO A 40 15.28 -14.19 -32.20
N PRO A 41 14.52 -15.29 -32.36
CA PRO A 41 13.07 -15.25 -32.29
C PRO A 41 12.60 -14.68 -30.95
N THR A 42 11.81 -13.61 -31.03
CA THR A 42 11.27 -12.89 -29.88
C THR A 42 10.64 -13.89 -28.90
N PRO A 43 11.13 -13.99 -27.64
CA PRO A 43 10.63 -14.99 -26.72
C PRO A 43 9.11 -14.87 -26.54
N GLU A 44 8.39 -15.99 -26.71
CA GLU A 44 6.93 -16.01 -26.66
C GLU A 44 6.41 -15.35 -25.37
N GLU A 45 5.46 -14.42 -25.53
CA GLU A 45 4.92 -13.68 -24.39
C GLU A 45 3.98 -14.57 -23.58
N VAL A 46 4.46 -15.03 -22.43
CA VAL A 46 3.61 -15.72 -21.45
C VAL A 46 2.68 -14.71 -20.79
N TYR A 47 1.38 -14.96 -20.83
CA TYR A 47 0.35 -14.21 -20.11
C TYR A 47 -0.12 -15.00 -18.87
N ASN A 48 -0.78 -14.34 -17.92
CA ASN A 48 -1.55 -15.08 -16.92
C ASN A 48 -2.82 -15.66 -17.57
N THR A 49 -3.25 -16.84 -17.10
CA THR A 49 -4.48 -17.49 -17.57
C THR A 49 -5.47 -17.61 -16.41
N PRO A 50 -6.37 -16.63 -16.21
CA PRO A 50 -7.48 -16.72 -15.27
C PRO A 50 -8.33 -17.99 -15.46
N ASP A 51 -8.68 -18.63 -14.35
CA ASP A 51 -9.77 -19.62 -14.24
C ASP A 51 -11.11 -18.97 -13.81
N PHE A 52 -11.12 -17.64 -13.69
CA PHE A 52 -12.25 -16.79 -13.36
C PHE A 52 -12.61 -15.89 -14.55
N THR A 53 -13.89 -15.51 -14.67
CA THR A 53 -14.32 -14.46 -15.61
C THR A 53 -13.87 -13.09 -15.07
N PRO A 54 -13.07 -12.29 -15.79
CA PRO A 54 -12.69 -10.95 -15.34
C PRO A 54 -13.92 -10.05 -15.18
N HIS A 55 -13.91 -9.18 -14.16
CA HIS A 55 -14.99 -8.22 -13.91
C HIS A 55 -15.13 -7.22 -15.07
N VAL A 56 -16.37 -7.02 -15.51
CA VAL A 56 -16.75 -6.09 -16.58
C VAL A 56 -17.19 -4.76 -15.99
N ASP A 57 -16.55 -3.67 -16.44
CA ASP A 57 -16.86 -2.32 -15.97
C ASP A 57 -18.35 -1.97 -16.17
N GLY A 58 -18.97 -1.45 -15.11
CA GLY A 58 -20.41 -1.17 -15.05
C GLY A 58 -21.24 -2.27 -14.38
N GLU A 59 -20.76 -3.51 -14.32
CA GLU A 59 -21.43 -4.60 -13.59
C GLU A 59 -21.06 -4.64 -12.09
N PRO A 60 -21.86 -5.29 -11.24
CA PRO A 60 -21.53 -5.47 -9.82
C PRO A 60 -20.29 -6.37 -9.58
N PHE A 61 -19.77 -6.31 -8.36
CA PHE A 61 -18.63 -7.11 -7.92
C PHE A 61 -19.11 -8.32 -7.11
N ASP A 62 -19.31 -9.47 -7.76
CA ASP A 62 -19.83 -10.71 -7.14
C ASP A 62 -18.76 -11.63 -6.52
N THR A 63 -17.48 -11.34 -6.78
CA THR A 63 -16.32 -11.99 -6.15
C THR A 63 -15.14 -11.02 -6.10
N TYR A 64 -14.17 -11.29 -5.22
CA TYR A 64 -12.89 -10.58 -5.16
C TYR A 64 -11.88 -11.10 -6.22
N ARG A 65 -12.12 -12.26 -6.85
CA ARG A 65 -11.26 -12.81 -7.92
C ARG A 65 -11.21 -11.87 -9.13
N GLY A 66 -10.01 -11.72 -9.70
CA GLY A 66 -9.71 -10.82 -10.81
C GLY A 66 -9.58 -9.34 -10.42
N LEU A 67 -9.70 -8.99 -9.14
CA LEU A 67 -9.62 -7.61 -8.68
C LEU A 67 -8.27 -7.30 -8.03
N VAL A 68 -7.84 -6.05 -8.18
CA VAL A 68 -6.77 -5.45 -7.35
C VAL A 68 -7.38 -4.31 -6.55
N MET A 69 -7.34 -4.43 -5.22
CA MET A 69 -7.99 -3.51 -4.29
C MET A 69 -7.04 -3.10 -3.16
N ALA A 70 -7.18 -1.88 -2.65
CA ALA A 70 -6.32 -1.37 -1.58
C ALA A 70 -7.03 -1.32 -0.21
N GLY A 71 -6.27 -1.33 0.88
CA GLY A 71 -6.76 -0.80 2.16
C GLY A 71 -6.94 0.71 2.08
N TYR A 72 -7.94 1.25 2.77
CA TYR A 72 -8.24 2.68 2.82
C TYR A 72 -8.58 3.06 4.27
N GLN A 73 -7.76 3.89 4.89
CA GLN A 73 -7.91 4.29 6.27
C GLN A 73 -8.94 5.41 6.42
N GLY A 74 -8.80 6.48 5.63
CA GLY A 74 -9.68 7.64 5.66
C GLY A 74 -9.69 8.41 6.98
N TRP A 75 -8.67 8.26 7.81
CA TRP A 75 -8.68 8.76 9.19
C TRP A 75 -8.14 10.18 9.37
N PHE A 76 -7.53 10.77 8.34
CA PHE A 76 -6.96 12.11 8.40
C PHE A 76 -8.05 13.20 8.46
N GLY A 77 -7.98 14.10 9.45
CA GLY A 77 -8.95 15.18 9.68
C GLY A 77 -8.30 16.50 10.06
N ALA A 78 -8.99 17.62 9.84
CA ALA A 78 -8.39 18.96 9.92
C ALA A 78 -9.34 20.03 10.53
N PRO A 79 -8.81 21.09 11.19
CA PRO A 79 -9.64 22.14 11.78
C PRO A 79 -10.48 22.86 10.71
N GLY A 80 -11.80 22.80 10.87
CA GLY A 80 -12.75 23.43 9.95
C GLY A 80 -13.29 22.53 8.83
N ASP A 81 -13.02 21.23 8.84
CA ASP A 81 -13.73 20.25 7.99
C ASP A 81 -15.18 19.97 8.44
N GLY A 82 -15.46 20.21 9.72
CA GLY A 82 -16.77 19.98 10.36
C GLY A 82 -16.86 18.68 11.16
N CYS A 83 -15.78 17.90 11.23
CA CYS A 83 -15.67 16.70 12.06
C CYS A 83 -15.72 17.06 13.55
N SER A 84 -16.31 16.21 14.39
CA SER A 84 -16.38 16.47 15.82
C SER A 84 -15.02 16.59 16.50
N HIS A 85 -13.97 15.92 16.00
CA HIS A 85 -12.59 16.12 16.46
C HIS A 85 -12.10 17.58 16.35
N SER A 86 -12.60 18.36 15.37
CA SER A 86 -12.26 19.79 15.23
C SER A 86 -12.74 20.67 16.40
N LYS A 87 -13.62 20.15 17.27
CA LYS A 87 -14.09 20.82 18.50
C LYS A 87 -13.07 20.76 19.65
N HIS A 88 -12.04 19.92 19.50
CA HIS A 88 -11.08 19.59 20.57
C HIS A 88 -9.65 19.90 20.13
N THR A 89 -9.01 20.90 20.75
CA THR A 89 -7.68 21.42 20.37
C THR A 89 -6.59 20.35 20.24
N ASN A 90 -6.68 19.28 21.02
CA ASN A 90 -5.76 18.15 21.05
C ASN A 90 -6.09 17.02 20.05
N THR A 91 -7.20 17.09 19.30
CA THR A 91 -7.54 16.11 18.25
C THR A 91 -7.94 16.73 16.90
N GLN A 92 -8.08 18.06 16.81
CA GLN A 92 -8.48 18.79 15.60
C GLN A 92 -7.63 18.51 14.33
N TRP A 93 -6.36 18.13 14.48
CA TRP A 93 -5.52 17.56 13.43
C TRP A 93 -5.51 16.04 13.58
N TYR A 94 -6.66 15.42 13.28
CA TYR A 94 -6.90 14.00 13.53
C TYR A 94 -5.99 13.16 12.63
N HIS A 95 -5.26 12.22 13.24
CA HIS A 95 -4.20 11.37 12.65
C HIS A 95 -3.04 12.06 11.91
N TYR A 96 -3.01 13.39 11.76
CA TYR A 96 -1.83 14.17 11.33
C TYR A 96 -0.88 14.53 12.48
N ARG A 97 -1.42 14.64 13.69
CA ARG A 97 -0.70 15.06 14.90
C ARG A 97 0.14 13.93 15.50
N GLU A 98 1.20 14.29 16.22
CA GLU A 98 1.73 13.46 17.31
C GLU A 98 1.59 14.22 18.64
N ASN A 99 1.11 13.54 19.67
CA ASN A 99 0.52 14.13 20.87
C ASN A 99 -0.52 15.22 20.51
N ASP A 100 -0.33 16.47 20.93
CA ASP A 100 -1.18 17.63 20.62
C ASP A 100 -0.61 18.53 19.50
N MET A 101 0.50 18.13 18.86
CA MET A 101 1.20 18.93 17.84
C MET A 101 0.99 18.36 16.43
N PHE A 102 0.75 19.25 15.45
CA PHE A 102 1.02 18.98 14.04
C PHE A 102 1.94 20.07 13.50
N GLU A 103 3.24 19.86 13.67
CA GLU A 103 4.30 20.85 13.45
C GLU A 103 5.57 20.18 12.88
N PRO A 104 6.46 20.96 12.22
CA PRO A 104 7.79 20.47 11.85
C PRO A 104 8.56 19.88 13.04
N GLY A 105 9.06 18.67 12.87
CA GLY A 105 9.95 17.99 13.80
C GLY A 105 9.49 16.57 14.18
N VAL A 106 10.47 15.71 14.41
CA VAL A 106 10.32 14.34 14.91
C VAL A 106 9.53 14.30 16.23
N LEU A 107 8.52 13.45 16.34
CA LEU A 107 7.52 13.40 17.44
C LEU A 107 6.66 14.66 17.58
N ARG A 108 6.49 15.45 16.50
CA ARG A 108 5.61 16.65 16.46
C ARG A 108 4.60 16.60 15.32
N ASN A 109 4.60 15.52 14.55
CA ASN A 109 3.64 15.10 13.55
C ASN A 109 3.77 13.57 13.39
N SER A 110 2.76 12.93 12.81
CA SER A 110 2.73 11.49 12.56
C SER A 110 3.21 11.07 11.16
N ILE A 111 3.18 11.98 10.18
CA ILE A 111 3.29 11.64 8.76
C ILE A 111 4.73 11.57 8.26
N ASP A 112 5.05 10.59 7.43
CA ASP A 112 6.34 10.51 6.72
C ASP A 112 6.20 10.94 5.24
N PHE A 113 4.99 10.95 4.67
CA PHE A 113 4.71 11.38 3.30
C PHE A 113 3.77 12.60 3.27
N TRP A 114 3.86 13.42 2.21
CA TRP A 114 3.01 14.60 2.02
C TRP A 114 2.14 14.46 0.75
N PRO A 115 0.81 14.68 0.80
CA PRO A 115 -0.09 14.53 -0.34
C PRO A 115 0.15 15.58 -1.44
N ASP A 116 -0.05 15.20 -2.70
CA ASP A 116 -0.03 16.14 -3.82
C ASP A 116 -1.36 16.91 -3.91
N MET A 117 -1.37 18.10 -3.30
CA MET A 117 -2.59 18.88 -3.10
C MET A 117 -3.17 19.51 -4.38
N LYS A 118 -2.51 19.40 -5.55
CA LYS A 118 -2.87 20.11 -6.80
C LYS A 118 -4.30 19.86 -7.32
N GLU A 119 -4.92 18.71 -7.03
CA GLU A 119 -6.28 18.38 -7.49
C GLU A 119 -7.38 18.56 -6.41
N TYR A 120 -7.04 18.83 -5.16
CA TYR A 120 -8.02 18.89 -4.08
C TYR A 120 -8.77 20.24 -4.07
N GLU A 121 -10.10 20.17 -4.19
CA GLU A 121 -11.02 21.32 -4.15
C GLU A 121 -10.94 22.10 -2.82
N LYS A 122 -10.80 21.36 -1.71
CA LYS A 122 -10.65 21.90 -0.36
C LYS A 122 -9.29 21.54 0.20
N GLN A 123 -8.66 22.50 0.86
CA GLN A 123 -7.31 22.36 1.39
C GLN A 123 -7.20 23.07 2.74
N TYR A 124 -6.49 22.43 3.67
CA TYR A 124 -6.32 22.87 5.05
C TYR A 124 -4.88 23.28 5.29
N THR A 125 -4.67 24.46 5.87
CA THR A 125 -3.34 25.06 6.06
C THR A 125 -2.92 24.95 7.52
N PRO A 126 -1.95 24.09 7.90
CA PRO A 126 -1.45 24.03 9.27
C PRO A 126 -0.53 25.22 9.62
N GLY A 127 -0.14 26.01 8.60
CA GLY A 127 0.55 27.30 8.73
C GLY A 127 2.05 27.22 9.07
N LYS A 128 2.45 26.23 9.88
CA LYS A 128 3.82 26.02 10.34
C LYS A 128 4.72 25.28 9.35
N PHE A 129 4.15 24.44 8.48
CA PHE A 129 4.87 23.79 7.39
C PHE A 129 5.00 24.73 6.17
N LYS A 130 6.14 24.65 5.48
CA LYS A 130 6.46 25.47 4.29
C LYS A 130 7.02 24.60 3.18
N TYR A 131 6.48 24.75 1.97
CA TYR A 131 7.06 24.18 0.76
C TYR A 131 8.42 24.82 0.44
N PRO A 132 9.28 24.19 -0.40
CA PRO A 132 10.60 24.74 -0.75
C PRO A 132 10.58 26.13 -1.39
N ASN A 133 9.45 26.53 -2.00
CA ASN A 133 9.23 27.88 -2.56
C ASN A 133 8.86 28.95 -1.51
N GLY A 134 8.70 28.57 -0.23
CA GLY A 134 8.31 29.45 0.87
C GLY A 134 6.80 29.60 1.10
N GLU A 135 5.94 29.00 0.27
CA GLU A 135 4.50 29.03 0.44
C GLU A 135 4.06 28.16 1.65
N ALA A 136 2.87 28.44 2.18
CA ALA A 136 2.30 27.64 3.26
C ALA A 136 1.84 26.28 2.73
N ALA A 137 2.33 25.20 3.33
CA ALA A 137 1.92 23.85 2.91
C ALA A 137 0.47 23.55 3.31
N THR A 138 -0.23 22.78 2.49
CA THR A 138 -1.61 22.37 2.73
C THR A 138 -1.74 20.84 2.81
N VAL A 139 -2.82 20.37 3.44
CA VAL A 139 -3.25 18.97 3.52
C VAL A 139 -4.75 18.86 3.25
N TYR A 140 -5.27 17.64 3.02
CA TYR A 140 -6.70 17.37 2.85
C TYR A 140 -7.31 16.87 4.18
N SER A 141 -8.64 16.91 4.29
CA SER A 141 -9.37 16.08 5.25
C SER A 141 -10.11 14.96 4.51
N ALA A 142 -10.11 13.75 5.07
CA ALA A 142 -10.92 12.64 4.60
C ALA A 142 -12.41 12.76 5.01
N TYR A 143 -12.72 13.61 6.00
CA TYR A 143 -14.09 13.96 6.37
C TYR A 143 -14.81 14.72 5.23
N ASP A 144 -14.03 15.41 4.39
CA ASP A 144 -14.53 16.09 3.21
C ASP A 144 -14.92 15.12 2.10
N GLU A 145 -16.16 15.24 1.65
CA GLU A 145 -16.71 14.40 0.59
C GLU A 145 -15.94 14.57 -0.73
N SER A 146 -15.48 15.78 -1.06
CA SER A 146 -14.74 16.04 -2.31
C SER A 146 -13.36 15.38 -2.33
N SER A 147 -12.67 15.28 -1.19
CA SER A 147 -11.44 14.49 -1.06
C SER A 147 -11.69 13.00 -1.37
N VAL A 148 -12.72 12.42 -0.77
CA VAL A 148 -13.05 11.01 -0.97
C VAL A 148 -13.55 10.75 -2.41
N LEU A 149 -14.34 11.65 -2.99
CA LEU A 149 -14.76 11.55 -4.38
C LEU A 149 -13.57 11.67 -5.36
N LEU A 150 -12.60 12.55 -5.08
CA LEU A 150 -11.34 12.63 -5.84
C LEU A 150 -10.52 11.33 -5.74
N HIS A 151 -10.45 10.72 -4.55
CA HIS A 151 -9.80 9.43 -4.38
C HIS A 151 -10.47 8.34 -5.24
N PHE A 152 -11.80 8.23 -5.20
CA PHE A 152 -12.54 7.26 -6.02
C PHE A 152 -12.50 7.57 -7.53
N LYS A 153 -12.39 8.85 -7.93
CA LYS A 153 -12.10 9.27 -9.31
C LYS A 153 -10.76 8.68 -9.77
N TRP A 154 -9.68 8.89 -9.01
CA TRP A 154 -8.37 8.33 -9.33
C TRP A 154 -8.39 6.79 -9.41
N MET A 155 -9.09 6.11 -8.49
CA MET A 155 -9.24 4.64 -8.57
C MET A 155 -9.81 4.20 -9.93
N LYS A 156 -10.78 4.94 -10.48
CA LYS A 156 -11.34 4.65 -11.82
C LYS A 156 -10.40 5.02 -12.96
N GLU A 157 -9.68 6.14 -12.86
CA GLU A 157 -8.74 6.62 -13.90
C GLU A 157 -7.51 5.71 -14.06
N TYR A 158 -6.90 5.29 -12.95
CA TYR A 158 -5.73 4.39 -12.96
C TYR A 158 -6.11 2.91 -12.92
N GLY A 159 -7.41 2.61 -12.78
CA GLY A 159 -7.97 1.27 -12.97
C GLY A 159 -8.01 0.36 -11.75
N LEU A 160 -7.63 0.83 -10.56
CA LEU A 160 -7.86 0.10 -9.29
C LEU A 160 -9.33 -0.34 -9.23
N ASP A 161 -9.59 -1.58 -8.80
CA ASP A 161 -10.96 -2.09 -8.79
C ASP A 161 -11.79 -1.52 -7.62
N GLY A 162 -11.15 -1.20 -6.49
CA GLY A 162 -11.80 -0.59 -5.34
C GLY A 162 -11.01 -0.67 -4.04
N VAL A 163 -11.69 -0.53 -2.90
CA VAL A 163 -11.06 -0.46 -1.57
C VAL A 163 -11.79 -1.22 -0.45
N PHE A 164 -10.99 -1.62 0.54
CA PHE A 164 -11.44 -2.06 1.86
C PHE A 164 -11.37 -0.86 2.81
N MET A 165 -12.54 -0.30 3.15
CA MET A 165 -12.67 0.81 4.10
C MET A 165 -12.40 0.29 5.52
N GLN A 166 -11.29 0.68 6.11
CA GLN A 166 -10.99 0.35 7.50
C GLN A 166 -11.94 1.06 8.47
N ARG A 167 -12.17 0.38 9.58
CA ARG A 167 -13.09 0.79 10.63
C ARG A 167 -12.59 0.23 11.96
N PHE A 168 -11.74 1.01 12.62
CA PHE A 168 -11.05 0.60 13.84
C PHE A 168 -12.04 0.49 14.99
N VAL A 169 -12.15 -0.68 15.62
CA VAL A 169 -13.07 -0.93 16.74
C VAL A 169 -12.81 0.04 17.90
N GLY A 170 -11.53 0.36 18.15
CA GLY A 170 -11.10 1.35 19.13
C GLY A 170 -11.64 2.77 18.87
N GLU A 171 -11.74 3.17 17.60
CA GLU A 171 -12.13 4.53 17.19
C GLU A 171 -13.64 4.70 16.99
N VAL A 172 -14.40 3.66 16.63
CA VAL A 172 -15.84 3.81 16.31
C VAL A 172 -16.78 3.25 17.38
N ILE A 173 -16.35 2.26 18.18
CA ILE A 173 -17.23 1.64 19.17
C ILE A 173 -17.16 2.40 20.49
N ASN A 174 -18.28 3.05 20.85
CA ASN A 174 -18.45 3.90 22.04
C ASN A 174 -17.57 5.16 22.09
N ASN A 175 -17.00 5.57 20.95
CA ASN A 175 -16.35 6.87 20.75
C ASN A 175 -17.20 7.71 19.78
N PRO A 176 -17.96 8.72 20.25
CA PRO A 176 -18.84 9.52 19.40
C PRO A 176 -18.10 10.32 18.31
N ASP A 177 -16.94 10.89 18.61
CA ASP A 177 -16.23 11.77 17.67
C ASP A 177 -15.55 10.97 16.55
N GLY A 178 -14.96 9.83 16.90
CA GLY A 178 -14.43 8.88 15.90
C GLY A 178 -15.55 8.25 15.08
N LYS A 179 -16.71 7.91 15.69
CA LYS A 179 -17.86 7.40 14.93
C LYS A 179 -18.44 8.44 13.98
N ASP A 180 -18.52 9.72 14.37
CA ASP A 180 -18.89 10.83 13.48
C ASP A 180 -17.95 10.91 12.27
N HIS A 181 -16.63 10.86 12.51
CA HIS A 181 -15.61 10.84 11.47
C HIS A 181 -15.78 9.65 10.51
N PHE A 182 -15.67 8.42 11.02
CA PHE A 182 -15.67 7.21 10.19
C PHE A 182 -17.03 6.91 9.53
N ASP A 183 -18.18 7.31 10.13
CA ASP A 183 -19.48 7.19 9.46
C ASP A 183 -19.60 8.19 8.29
N LYS A 184 -19.08 9.42 8.43
CA LYS A 184 -19.09 10.42 7.35
C LYS A 184 -18.12 10.06 6.21
N VAL A 185 -16.94 9.55 6.53
CA VAL A 185 -15.99 9.03 5.54
C VAL A 185 -16.61 7.84 4.78
N LEU A 186 -17.24 6.90 5.49
CA LEU A 186 -17.89 5.73 4.89
C LEU A 186 -19.07 6.11 3.98
N GLU A 187 -19.91 7.08 4.37
CA GLU A 187 -20.95 7.63 3.48
C GLU A 187 -20.38 8.20 2.18
N SER A 188 -19.30 8.97 2.30
CA SER A 188 -18.62 9.63 1.17
C SER A 188 -17.96 8.60 0.24
N ALA A 189 -17.39 7.53 0.81
CA ALA A 189 -16.81 6.41 0.06
C ALA A 189 -17.88 5.55 -0.61
N MET A 190 -19.02 5.29 0.04
CA MET A 190 -20.17 4.58 -0.54
C MET A 190 -20.76 5.37 -1.73
N LYS A 191 -20.82 6.70 -1.62
CA LYS A 191 -21.15 7.59 -2.75
C LYS A 191 -20.11 7.46 -3.88
N GLY A 192 -18.81 7.57 -3.58
CA GLY A 192 -17.73 7.43 -4.54
C GLY A 192 -17.72 6.08 -5.27
N SER A 193 -17.94 4.98 -4.55
CA SER A 193 -18.11 3.63 -5.09
C SER A 193 -19.24 3.56 -6.13
N ASN A 194 -20.40 4.17 -5.85
CA ASN A 194 -21.51 4.23 -6.81
C ASN A 194 -21.24 5.17 -7.99
N THR A 195 -20.64 6.34 -7.77
CA THR A 195 -20.34 7.33 -8.81
C THR A 195 -19.27 6.84 -9.79
N TYR A 196 -18.18 6.28 -9.28
CA TYR A 196 -17.02 5.84 -10.07
C TYR A 196 -16.99 4.32 -10.31
N GLN A 197 -18.06 3.62 -9.93
CA GLN A 197 -18.30 2.19 -10.19
C GLN A 197 -17.16 1.31 -9.66
N ARG A 198 -16.67 1.60 -8.45
CA ARG A 198 -15.56 0.89 -7.79
C ARG A 198 -16.07 0.00 -6.65
N ALA A 199 -15.41 -1.13 -6.44
CA ALA A 199 -15.70 -2.05 -5.35
C ALA A 199 -15.51 -1.37 -3.99
N ILE A 200 -16.38 -1.67 -3.03
CA ILE A 200 -16.24 -1.20 -1.65
C ILE A 200 -16.61 -2.32 -0.69
N CYS A 201 -15.81 -2.49 0.35
CA CYS A 201 -16.03 -3.45 1.44
C CYS A 201 -15.69 -2.79 2.77
N VAL A 202 -16.41 -3.11 3.84
CA VAL A 202 -16.03 -2.69 5.21
C VAL A 202 -15.03 -3.70 5.79
N MET A 203 -13.99 -3.18 6.43
CA MET A 203 -12.97 -3.92 7.17
C MET A 203 -12.96 -3.44 8.61
N TYR A 204 -13.38 -4.29 9.56
CA TYR A 204 -13.15 -4.00 10.97
C TYR A 204 -11.70 -4.33 11.31
N ASP A 205 -10.96 -3.31 11.73
CA ASP A 205 -9.69 -3.50 12.41
C ASP A 205 -9.99 -3.72 13.89
N LEU A 206 -9.59 -4.88 14.43
CA LEU A 206 -9.87 -5.28 15.80
C LEU A 206 -8.96 -4.59 16.84
N GLY A 207 -8.09 -3.67 16.43
CA GLY A 207 -7.42 -2.74 17.33
C GLY A 207 -8.42 -2.03 18.25
N GLY A 208 -8.22 -2.17 19.57
CA GLY A 208 -9.11 -1.62 20.59
C GLY A 208 -10.37 -2.43 20.91
N PHE A 209 -10.63 -3.54 20.22
CA PHE A 209 -11.62 -4.55 20.67
C PHE A 209 -11.25 -5.04 22.09
N MET A 210 -12.25 -5.30 22.93
CA MET A 210 -12.07 -5.83 24.29
C MET A 210 -13.27 -6.70 24.63
N SER A 211 -13.09 -8.00 24.87
CA SER A 211 -14.20 -8.94 25.06
C SER A 211 -14.97 -8.75 26.38
N ASP A 212 -14.28 -8.32 27.43
CA ASP A 212 -14.84 -8.08 28.77
C ASP A 212 -15.51 -6.69 28.94
N ASN A 213 -15.43 -5.84 27.92
CA ASN A 213 -15.81 -4.43 27.96
C ASN A 213 -16.89 -4.12 26.93
N SER A 214 -17.34 -2.87 26.90
CA SER A 214 -18.29 -2.29 25.96
C SER A 214 -17.87 -2.34 24.47
N ARG A 215 -16.59 -2.58 24.15
CA ARG A 215 -16.05 -2.72 22.77
C ARG A 215 -15.91 -4.19 22.34
N ASN A 216 -16.93 -5.01 22.63
CA ASN A 216 -16.95 -6.46 22.41
C ASN A 216 -17.75 -6.88 21.15
N THR A 217 -17.87 -8.20 20.95
CA THR A 217 -18.61 -8.87 19.88
C THR A 217 -19.99 -8.25 19.62
N ASN A 218 -20.80 -8.03 20.65
CA ASN A 218 -22.16 -7.52 20.49
C ASN A 218 -22.19 -6.08 19.96
N ALA A 219 -21.24 -5.24 20.37
CA ALA A 219 -21.14 -3.87 19.90
C ALA A 219 -20.69 -3.78 18.44
N VAL A 220 -19.71 -4.60 18.03
CA VAL A 220 -19.29 -4.71 16.62
C VAL A 220 -20.42 -5.27 15.74
N LEU A 221 -21.16 -6.28 16.23
CA LEU A 221 -22.33 -6.84 15.54
C LEU A 221 -23.50 -5.85 15.41
N ALA A 222 -23.65 -4.91 16.35
CA ALA A 222 -24.67 -3.86 16.29
C ALA A 222 -24.29 -2.79 15.25
N ASP A 223 -23.04 -2.32 15.25
CA ASP A 223 -22.55 -1.34 14.26
C ASP A 223 -22.51 -1.92 12.84
N ALA A 224 -22.13 -3.19 12.68
CA ALA A 224 -22.21 -3.92 11.42
C ALA A 224 -23.65 -4.07 10.90
N GLN A 225 -24.64 -4.22 11.79
CA GLN A 225 -26.05 -4.20 11.40
C GLN A 225 -26.48 -2.80 10.94
N ALA A 226 -26.11 -1.76 11.69
CA ALA A 226 -26.44 -0.39 11.32
C ALA A 226 -25.90 -0.03 9.92
N ILE A 227 -24.68 -0.48 9.57
CA ILE A 227 -24.11 -0.35 8.22
C ILE A 227 -24.92 -1.17 7.20
N MET A 228 -25.21 -2.45 7.48
CA MET A 228 -26.00 -3.31 6.60
C MET A 228 -27.36 -2.70 6.25
N ASP A 229 -28.07 -2.17 7.24
CA ASP A 229 -29.39 -1.57 7.06
C ASP A 229 -29.30 -0.21 6.37
N LYS A 230 -28.36 0.66 6.79
CA LYS A 230 -28.13 2.01 6.24
C LYS A 230 -27.79 1.99 4.76
N PHE A 231 -27.03 0.98 4.29
CA PHE A 231 -26.64 0.83 2.89
C PHE A 231 -27.39 -0.30 2.16
N GLN A 232 -28.36 -0.95 2.82
CA GLN A 232 -29.19 -2.04 2.31
C GLN A 232 -28.37 -3.19 1.68
N LEU A 233 -27.29 -3.63 2.35
CA LEU A 233 -26.28 -4.53 1.79
C LEU A 233 -26.76 -5.96 1.50
N LEU A 234 -28.00 -6.32 1.85
CA LEU A 234 -28.63 -7.58 1.42
C LEU A 234 -29.40 -7.42 0.10
N ASN A 235 -29.69 -6.18 -0.34
CA ASN A 235 -30.34 -5.87 -1.61
C ASN A 235 -29.43 -4.94 -2.44
N ARG A 236 -28.40 -5.54 -3.05
CA ARG A 236 -27.40 -4.92 -3.94
C ARG A 236 -27.95 -3.76 -4.79
N ASN A 237 -29.07 -3.99 -5.46
CA ASN A 237 -29.61 -3.09 -6.46
C ASN A 237 -30.44 -1.92 -5.88
N ALA A 238 -30.66 -1.86 -4.57
CA ALA A 238 -31.47 -0.81 -3.94
C ALA A 238 -30.68 0.44 -3.54
N LYS A 239 -29.42 0.30 -3.08
CA LYS A 239 -28.62 1.46 -2.63
C LYS A 239 -27.12 1.36 -2.86
N GLN A 240 -26.47 0.20 -2.72
CA GLN A 240 -25.03 0.05 -2.93
C GLN A 240 -24.71 -1.02 -3.99
N LYS A 241 -24.86 -0.67 -5.27
CA LYS A 241 -24.69 -1.61 -6.40
C LYS A 241 -23.31 -2.27 -6.38
N TYR A 242 -22.26 -1.48 -6.14
CA TYR A 242 -20.86 -1.90 -6.23
C TYR A 242 -20.24 -2.29 -4.88
N TYR A 243 -21.05 -2.60 -3.86
CA TYR A 243 -20.52 -3.28 -2.68
C TYR A 243 -19.92 -4.64 -3.08
N LEU A 244 -18.75 -5.00 -2.55
CA LEU A 244 -18.08 -6.26 -2.86
C LEU A 244 -18.83 -7.42 -2.21
N TYR A 245 -19.20 -8.40 -3.03
CA TYR A 245 -19.75 -9.67 -2.57
C TYR A 245 -18.71 -10.79 -2.74
N GLN A 246 -18.94 -11.89 -2.03
CA GLN A 246 -18.30 -13.19 -2.23
C GLN A 246 -19.37 -14.26 -1.97
N GLY A 247 -19.41 -15.33 -2.77
CA GLY A 247 -20.39 -16.42 -2.58
C GLY A 247 -21.87 -16.00 -2.64
N GLY A 248 -22.19 -14.88 -3.31
CA GLY A 248 -23.54 -14.32 -3.38
C GLY A 248 -23.99 -13.50 -2.17
N LYS A 249 -23.08 -13.20 -1.22
CA LYS A 249 -23.32 -12.39 -0.02
C LYS A 249 -22.42 -11.16 0.01
N PRO A 250 -22.82 -10.04 0.65
CA PRO A 250 -21.89 -8.95 0.94
C PRO A 250 -20.68 -9.47 1.74
N LEU A 251 -19.48 -9.07 1.36
CA LEU A 251 -18.25 -9.39 2.09
C LEU A 251 -18.07 -8.45 3.29
N ILE A 252 -17.46 -8.93 4.37
CA ILE A 252 -16.93 -8.08 5.44
C ILE A 252 -15.59 -8.65 5.93
N VAL A 253 -14.65 -7.78 6.30
CA VAL A 253 -13.31 -8.20 6.72
C VAL A 253 -13.12 -8.02 8.23
N LEU A 254 -12.41 -8.96 8.86
CA LEU A 254 -11.89 -8.85 10.22
C LEU A 254 -10.36 -8.87 10.18
N TRP A 255 -9.69 -7.75 10.43
CA TRP A 255 -8.23 -7.67 10.51
C TRP A 255 -7.72 -7.84 11.95
N GLY A 256 -6.55 -8.45 12.11
CA GLY A 256 -5.94 -8.71 13.42
C GLY A 256 -6.26 -10.09 13.99
N VAL A 257 -6.63 -11.06 13.15
CA VAL A 257 -7.05 -12.41 13.57
C VAL A 257 -5.86 -13.36 13.60
N GLY A 258 -5.44 -13.75 14.80
CA GLY A 258 -4.41 -14.78 15.02
C GLY A 258 -3.00 -14.28 15.31
N PHE A 259 -2.80 -12.97 15.50
CA PHE A 259 -1.51 -12.40 15.91
C PHE A 259 -1.16 -12.79 17.36
N ASN A 260 0.12 -12.98 17.63
CA ASN A 260 0.65 -13.32 18.96
C ASN A 260 1.20 -12.12 19.76
N ASP A 261 0.85 -10.90 19.34
CA ASP A 261 1.21 -9.60 19.93
C ASP A 261 0.40 -9.23 21.20
N ASN A 262 -0.15 -10.24 21.89
CA ASN A 262 -0.99 -10.12 23.09
C ASN A 262 -2.31 -9.34 22.89
N ARG A 263 -3.03 -9.61 21.78
CA ARG A 263 -4.40 -9.10 21.57
C ARG A 263 -5.31 -9.37 22.80
N PRO A 264 -6.14 -8.40 23.21
CA PRO A 264 -7.09 -8.54 24.33
C PRO A 264 -8.37 -9.34 23.94
N TYR A 265 -8.22 -10.34 23.08
CA TYR A 265 -9.29 -11.22 22.60
C TYR A 265 -8.71 -12.57 22.14
N SER A 266 -9.50 -13.64 22.27
CA SER A 266 -9.13 -15.00 21.91
C SER A 266 -9.71 -15.43 20.57
N LEU A 267 -9.25 -16.57 20.05
CA LEU A 267 -9.83 -17.20 18.87
C LEU A 267 -11.28 -17.70 19.09
N ASN A 268 -11.78 -17.74 20.34
CA ASN A 268 -13.19 -18.00 20.62
C ASN A 268 -14.05 -16.74 20.40
N ASP A 269 -13.56 -15.56 20.80
CA ASP A 269 -14.25 -14.28 20.57
C ASP A 269 -14.36 -14.00 19.06
N ILE A 270 -13.32 -14.34 18.29
CA ILE A 270 -13.36 -14.28 16.82
C ILE A 270 -14.36 -15.27 16.23
N GLU A 271 -14.46 -16.49 16.75
CA GLU A 271 -15.45 -17.47 16.30
C GLU A 271 -16.88 -16.98 16.52
N GLU A 272 -17.18 -16.40 17.68
CA GLU A 272 -18.47 -15.79 17.99
C GLU A 272 -18.79 -14.63 17.03
N LEU A 273 -17.83 -13.72 16.82
CA LEU A 273 -17.98 -12.59 15.91
C LEU A 273 -18.19 -13.03 14.45
N MET A 274 -17.40 -13.99 13.95
CA MET A 274 -17.58 -14.58 12.61
C MET A 274 -18.94 -15.23 12.46
N ASN A 275 -19.41 -15.98 13.45
CA ASN A 275 -20.71 -16.64 13.41
C ASN A 275 -21.87 -15.63 13.48
N GLY A 276 -21.76 -14.58 14.29
CA GLY A 276 -22.72 -13.48 14.34
C GLY A 276 -22.81 -12.70 13.02
N LEU A 277 -21.69 -12.44 12.35
CA LEU A 277 -21.66 -11.77 11.04
C LEU A 277 -22.25 -12.66 9.94
N LYS A 278 -21.93 -13.95 9.93
CA LYS A 278 -22.55 -14.94 9.02
C LYS A 278 -24.06 -15.06 9.22
N ALA A 279 -24.53 -15.02 10.47
CA ALA A 279 -25.96 -15.06 10.81
C ALA A 279 -26.73 -13.82 10.32
N LYS A 280 -26.06 -12.67 10.19
CA LYS A 280 -26.60 -11.45 9.55
C LYS A 280 -26.62 -11.53 8.02
N GLY A 281 -25.93 -12.51 7.42
CA GLY A 281 -25.88 -12.72 5.98
C GLY A 281 -24.60 -12.29 5.28
N PHE A 282 -23.54 -11.92 6.01
CA PHE A 282 -22.22 -11.66 5.40
C PHE A 282 -21.49 -12.96 4.99
N SER A 283 -20.61 -12.84 4.01
CA SER A 283 -19.41 -13.68 3.83
C SER A 283 -18.21 -13.00 4.48
N ILE A 284 -17.19 -13.76 4.87
CA ILE A 284 -16.11 -13.28 5.76
C ILE A 284 -14.74 -13.35 5.06
N MET A 285 -13.96 -12.28 5.18
CA MET A 285 -12.52 -12.25 4.92
C MET A 285 -11.75 -12.05 6.24
N LEU A 286 -10.58 -12.67 6.40
CA LEU A 286 -9.72 -12.47 7.57
C LEU A 286 -8.38 -11.84 7.20
N GLY A 287 -7.98 -10.79 7.93
CA GLY A 287 -6.62 -10.26 7.95
C GLY A 287 -5.79 -10.97 9.01
N VAL A 288 -4.80 -11.76 8.58
CA VAL A 288 -4.06 -12.74 9.40
C VAL A 288 -2.55 -12.42 9.43
N PRO A 289 -1.76 -13.03 10.33
CA PRO A 289 -0.31 -12.81 10.40
C PRO A 289 0.44 -13.41 9.20
N THR A 290 1.69 -13.01 9.01
CA THR A 290 2.55 -13.47 7.92
C THR A 290 2.70 -15.00 7.89
N TYR A 291 2.92 -15.61 9.04
CA TYR A 291 3.24 -17.04 9.14
C TYR A 291 2.05 -17.92 9.57
N TRP A 292 0.82 -17.47 9.31
CA TRP A 292 -0.45 -18.14 9.66
C TRP A 292 -0.50 -19.65 9.30
N ARG A 293 0.00 -20.06 8.13
CA ARG A 293 -0.02 -21.47 7.68
C ARG A 293 0.85 -22.36 8.56
N GLU A 294 1.95 -21.81 9.07
CA GLU A 294 2.96 -22.53 9.86
C GLU A 294 2.83 -22.28 11.37
N ARG A 295 1.97 -21.33 11.77
CA ARG A 295 1.61 -21.01 13.16
C ARG A 295 2.84 -20.74 14.05
N ARG A 296 3.73 -19.88 13.54
CA ARG A 296 5.00 -19.48 14.16
C ARG A 296 5.23 -17.97 14.00
N ASN A 297 6.36 -17.48 14.49
CA ASN A 297 6.84 -16.10 14.36
C ASN A 297 5.84 -15.06 14.89
N ASP A 298 4.95 -14.53 14.05
CA ASP A 298 3.92 -13.54 14.39
C ASP A 298 2.51 -14.14 14.55
N ALA A 299 2.35 -15.43 14.24
CA ALA A 299 1.11 -16.17 14.42
C ALA A 299 1.04 -16.93 15.75
N LEU A 300 -0.17 -17.03 16.31
CA LEU A 300 -0.47 -17.91 17.44
C LEU A 300 -0.23 -19.38 17.07
N PRO A 301 0.41 -20.19 17.94
CA PRO A 301 0.66 -21.62 17.72
C PRO A 301 -0.59 -22.51 17.90
N ASP A 302 -1.80 -21.97 17.69
CA ASP A 302 -3.08 -22.61 17.98
C ASP A 302 -3.72 -23.22 16.71
N ALA A 303 -4.11 -24.49 16.78
CA ALA A 303 -4.81 -25.18 15.70
C ALA A 303 -6.11 -24.46 15.28
N LYS A 304 -6.83 -23.83 16.21
CA LYS A 304 -8.09 -23.13 15.93
C LYS A 304 -7.94 -21.99 14.91
N LEU A 305 -6.74 -21.42 14.75
CA LEU A 305 -6.48 -20.45 13.69
C LEU A 305 -6.75 -21.03 12.29
N HIS A 306 -6.44 -22.31 12.06
CA HIS A 306 -6.74 -22.98 10.79
C HIS A 306 -8.22 -23.31 10.64
N ASP A 307 -8.93 -23.60 11.72
CA ASP A 307 -10.37 -23.86 11.69
C ASP A 307 -11.15 -22.57 11.34
N LEU A 308 -10.78 -21.44 11.94
CA LEU A 308 -11.32 -20.12 11.58
C LEU A 308 -11.03 -19.76 10.12
N ILE A 309 -9.81 -19.98 9.65
CA ILE A 309 -9.41 -19.70 8.26
C ILE A 309 -10.21 -20.56 7.26
N LYS A 310 -10.43 -21.85 7.54
CA LYS A 310 -11.28 -22.74 6.73
C LYS A 310 -12.78 -22.40 6.82
N ALA A 311 -13.17 -21.63 7.83
CA ALA A 311 -14.51 -21.11 7.98
C ALA A 311 -14.68 -19.70 7.36
N ALA A 312 -13.65 -19.11 6.77
CA ALA A 312 -13.71 -17.85 6.01
C ALA A 312 -13.77 -18.12 4.50
N ASP A 313 -14.27 -17.14 3.75
CA ASP A 313 -14.34 -17.20 2.29
C ASP A 313 -13.00 -16.76 1.64
N VAL A 314 -12.27 -15.85 2.31
CA VAL A 314 -11.01 -15.24 1.84
C VAL A 314 -10.07 -14.99 3.02
N ILE A 315 -8.75 -15.03 2.81
CA ILE A 315 -7.74 -14.47 3.74
C ILE A 315 -6.74 -13.52 3.08
N MET A 316 -6.22 -12.58 3.86
CA MET A 316 -5.08 -11.73 3.50
C MET A 316 -4.03 -11.79 4.63
N PRO A 317 -2.79 -12.24 4.35
CA PRO A 317 -1.70 -12.17 5.32
C PRO A 317 -1.06 -10.78 5.31
N TRP A 318 -0.80 -10.22 6.49
CA TRP A 318 -0.08 -8.96 6.61
C TRP A 318 1.41 -9.14 6.34
N PHE A 319 1.98 -8.38 5.41
CA PHE A 319 3.41 -8.44 5.03
C PHE A 319 4.19 -7.12 5.22
N VAL A 320 3.53 -6.00 5.55
CA VAL A 320 4.23 -4.74 5.84
C VAL A 320 5.19 -4.94 7.03
N GLY A 321 6.39 -4.39 6.94
CA GLY A 321 7.43 -4.57 7.97
C GLY A 321 8.02 -5.99 8.08
N ARG A 322 7.85 -6.86 7.07
CA ARG A 322 8.41 -8.24 7.05
C ARG A 322 9.58 -8.42 6.09
N PHE A 323 9.58 -7.65 5.01
CA PHE A 323 10.62 -7.65 3.97
C PHE A 323 10.67 -6.29 3.27
N GLY A 324 11.76 -6.07 2.54
CA GLY A 324 11.93 -4.99 1.56
C GLY A 324 12.45 -5.55 0.23
N ASN A 325 12.87 -4.67 -0.68
CA ASN A 325 13.34 -5.04 -2.02
C ASN A 325 14.40 -6.17 -2.02
N ASP A 326 15.37 -6.10 -1.11
CA ASP A 326 16.58 -6.94 -1.16
C ASP A 326 16.40 -8.34 -0.54
N ASN A 327 15.30 -8.58 0.18
CA ASN A 327 15.05 -9.85 0.88
C ASN A 327 13.65 -10.46 0.65
N TYR A 328 12.78 -9.83 -0.17
CA TYR A 328 11.48 -10.39 -0.57
C TYR A 328 11.59 -11.79 -1.22
N SER A 329 12.70 -12.08 -1.90
CA SER A 329 13.00 -13.40 -2.48
C SER A 329 12.96 -14.55 -1.47
N ASN A 330 13.23 -14.28 -0.18
CA ASN A 330 13.14 -15.27 0.89
C ASN A 330 11.69 -15.66 1.24
N PHE A 331 10.71 -14.85 0.83
CA PHE A 331 9.28 -15.07 1.06
C PHE A 331 8.58 -15.74 -0.13
N HIS A 332 9.24 -15.91 -1.27
CA HIS A 332 8.65 -16.52 -2.47
C HIS A 332 8.02 -17.89 -2.17
N SER A 333 8.79 -18.80 -1.54
CA SER A 333 8.28 -20.13 -1.18
C SER A 333 7.37 -20.17 0.05
N LEU A 334 7.23 -19.06 0.79
CA LEU A 334 6.13 -18.92 1.75
C LEU A 334 4.82 -18.72 0.98
N VAL A 335 4.79 -17.72 0.09
CA VAL A 335 3.63 -17.36 -0.75
C VAL A 335 3.18 -18.52 -1.65
N GLU A 336 4.12 -19.24 -2.27
CA GLU A 336 3.81 -20.43 -3.09
C GLU A 336 3.09 -21.53 -2.29
N ASN A 337 3.55 -21.83 -1.08
CA ASN A 337 2.96 -22.86 -0.22
C ASN A 337 1.65 -22.40 0.45
N ASP A 338 1.52 -21.10 0.72
CA ASP A 338 0.27 -20.49 1.21
C ASP A 338 -0.85 -20.58 0.15
N ILE A 339 -0.58 -20.13 -1.09
CA ILE A 339 -1.52 -20.23 -2.22
C ILE A 339 -1.95 -21.69 -2.42
N LYS A 340 -0.99 -22.63 -2.38
CA LYS A 340 -1.27 -24.06 -2.48
C LYS A 340 -2.20 -24.55 -1.35
N TRP A 341 -1.91 -24.23 -0.09
CA TRP A 341 -2.73 -24.64 1.05
C TRP A 341 -4.16 -24.07 0.94
N CYS A 342 -4.29 -22.80 0.57
CA CYS A 342 -5.58 -22.14 0.35
C CYS A 342 -6.39 -22.83 -0.75
N LYS A 343 -5.76 -23.17 -1.88
CA LYS A 343 -6.38 -23.94 -2.96
C LYS A 343 -6.80 -25.35 -2.52
N GLU A 344 -5.99 -26.05 -1.73
CA GLU A 344 -6.31 -27.37 -1.17
C GLU A 344 -7.47 -27.32 -0.15
N ASN A 345 -7.61 -26.22 0.59
CA ASN A 345 -8.64 -26.03 1.63
C ASN A 345 -9.86 -25.21 1.17
N LYS A 346 -9.89 -24.76 -0.09
CA LYS A 346 -10.98 -23.98 -0.72
C LYS A 346 -11.25 -22.60 -0.09
N VAL A 347 -10.18 -21.92 0.33
CA VAL A 347 -10.22 -20.53 0.82
C VAL A 347 -9.50 -19.66 -0.19
N GLU A 348 -10.06 -18.50 -0.58
CA GLU A 348 -9.37 -17.59 -1.49
C GLU A 348 -8.20 -16.87 -0.78
N TYR A 349 -7.10 -16.62 -1.49
CA TYR A 349 -5.88 -16.03 -0.92
C TYR A 349 -5.55 -14.70 -1.59
N ALA A 350 -5.53 -13.63 -0.80
CA ALA A 350 -5.23 -12.26 -1.20
C ALA A 350 -3.85 -11.84 -0.66
N PRO A 351 -2.73 -12.17 -1.33
CA PRO A 351 -1.43 -11.74 -0.86
C PRO A 351 -1.34 -10.21 -0.89
N LEU A 352 -0.75 -9.66 0.17
CA LEU A 352 -0.50 -8.24 0.32
C LEU A 352 0.71 -7.82 -0.54
N CYS A 353 0.59 -6.71 -1.25
CA CYS A 353 1.70 -6.02 -1.91
C CYS A 353 1.75 -4.56 -1.42
N PHE A 354 2.94 -3.99 -1.21
CA PHE A 354 3.10 -2.61 -0.73
C PHE A 354 4.21 -1.86 -1.46
N PRO A 355 4.11 -0.53 -1.66
CA PRO A 355 5.12 0.22 -2.40
C PRO A 355 6.43 0.35 -1.63
N GLY A 356 6.36 0.42 -0.31
CA GLY A 356 7.45 0.65 0.65
C GLY A 356 6.82 1.05 1.99
N SER A 357 7.63 1.44 2.97
CA SER A 357 7.13 1.93 4.27
C SER A 357 8.16 2.83 4.96
N SER A 358 7.69 3.80 5.74
CA SER A 358 8.49 4.66 6.62
C SER A 358 7.55 5.36 7.61
N ASP A 359 7.89 5.31 8.89
CA ASP A 359 7.11 5.84 10.02
C ASP A 359 7.97 6.65 11.01
N ARG A 360 9.09 7.21 10.52
CA ARG A 360 10.21 7.66 11.36
C ARG A 360 9.92 8.94 12.13
N ASN A 361 8.91 9.73 11.74
CA ASN A 361 8.44 10.84 12.55
C ASN A 361 7.79 10.39 13.86
N MET A 362 7.15 9.21 13.88
CA MET A 362 6.64 8.56 15.10
C MET A 362 7.69 7.64 15.75
N HIS A 363 8.44 6.89 14.95
CA HIS A 363 9.33 5.84 15.42
C HIS A 363 10.78 5.99 14.88
N PRO A 364 11.59 6.93 15.42
CA PRO A 364 12.92 7.26 14.88
C PRO A 364 13.93 6.13 14.66
N ASN A 365 13.83 5.03 15.43
CA ASN A 365 14.70 3.85 15.28
C ASN A 365 14.30 2.94 14.10
N ASN A 366 13.10 3.11 13.53
CA ASN A 366 12.60 2.23 12.48
C ASN A 366 13.33 2.45 11.15
N GLY A 367 13.39 1.39 10.35
CA GLY A 367 14.05 1.38 9.04
C GLY A 367 13.09 1.73 7.90
N ILE A 368 13.64 2.34 6.86
CA ILE A 368 12.90 2.72 5.65
C ILE A 368 12.90 1.53 4.67
N ASN A 369 11.72 1.04 4.29
CA ASN A 369 11.58 0.17 3.13
C ASN A 369 11.47 1.04 1.88
N SER A 370 12.60 1.29 1.21
CA SER A 370 12.65 2.08 -0.02
C SER A 370 11.71 1.51 -1.09
N ARG A 371 11.01 2.39 -1.81
CA ARG A 371 10.09 1.99 -2.88
C ARG A 371 10.82 1.58 -4.17
N VAL A 372 12.08 2.00 -4.32
CA VAL A 372 12.96 1.72 -5.47
C VAL A 372 12.27 2.12 -6.79
N GLY A 373 11.63 3.29 -6.78
CA GLY A 373 10.80 3.85 -7.85
C GLY A 373 9.55 3.04 -8.17
N GLY A 374 9.20 2.02 -7.37
CA GLY A 374 8.16 1.04 -7.66
C GLY A 374 8.66 -0.35 -8.03
N LYS A 375 9.98 -0.61 -8.10
CA LYS A 375 10.55 -1.94 -8.39
C LYS A 375 10.02 -2.99 -7.42
N PHE A 376 9.98 -2.60 -6.15
CA PHE A 376 9.59 -3.45 -5.04
C PHE A 376 8.12 -3.87 -5.17
N LEU A 377 7.22 -2.93 -5.50
CA LEU A 377 5.80 -3.20 -5.76
C LEU A 377 5.61 -4.12 -6.98
N TRP A 378 6.29 -3.82 -8.09
CA TRP A 378 6.17 -4.63 -9.31
C TRP A 378 6.62 -6.06 -9.10
N ASN A 379 7.74 -6.27 -8.41
CA ASN A 379 8.28 -7.60 -8.10
C ASN A 379 7.32 -8.43 -7.23
N GLN A 380 6.68 -7.80 -6.23
CA GLN A 380 5.65 -8.44 -5.41
C GLN A 380 4.44 -8.87 -6.26
N MET A 381 3.87 -7.96 -7.05
CA MET A 381 2.70 -8.28 -7.89
C MET A 381 3.03 -9.37 -8.92
N TYR A 382 4.17 -9.28 -9.60
CA TYR A 382 4.64 -10.30 -10.54
C TYR A 382 4.77 -11.68 -9.88
N HIS A 383 5.47 -11.77 -8.73
CA HIS A 383 5.69 -13.05 -8.07
C HIS A 383 4.38 -13.65 -7.55
N CYS A 384 3.54 -12.86 -6.89
CA CYS A 384 2.23 -13.31 -6.40
C CYS A 384 1.35 -13.87 -7.53
N ILE A 385 1.22 -13.15 -8.65
CA ILE A 385 0.42 -13.61 -9.81
C ILE A 385 1.04 -14.88 -10.41
N LYS A 386 2.37 -14.93 -10.60
CA LYS A 386 3.09 -16.10 -11.11
C LYS A 386 2.92 -17.34 -10.25
N SER A 387 2.91 -17.18 -8.92
CA SER A 387 2.67 -18.27 -7.96
C SER A 387 1.19 -18.69 -7.87
N GLY A 388 0.30 -18.06 -8.64
CA GLY A 388 -1.10 -18.45 -8.79
C GLY A 388 -2.10 -17.62 -7.98
N ALA A 389 -1.73 -16.43 -7.50
CA ALA A 389 -2.67 -15.51 -6.88
C ALA A 389 -3.67 -14.98 -7.92
N GLN A 390 -4.96 -14.95 -7.54
CA GLN A 390 -6.06 -14.59 -8.44
C GLN A 390 -6.72 -13.26 -8.06
N LEU A 391 -6.21 -12.60 -7.02
CA LEU A 391 -6.67 -11.34 -6.45
C LEU A 391 -5.49 -10.75 -5.65
N LEU A 392 -5.38 -9.42 -5.54
CA LEU A 392 -4.27 -8.77 -4.84
C LEU A 392 -4.79 -7.67 -3.90
N TYR A 393 -4.30 -7.70 -2.65
CA TYR A 393 -4.51 -6.62 -1.68
C TYR A 393 -3.32 -5.66 -1.72
N ILE A 394 -3.56 -4.37 -1.86
CA ILE A 394 -2.51 -3.34 -1.82
C ILE A 394 -2.54 -2.60 -0.49
N ALA A 395 -1.41 -2.63 0.23
CA ALA A 395 -1.21 -1.80 1.41
C ALA A 395 -0.39 -0.56 1.04
N MET A 396 -0.93 0.66 1.09
CA MET A 396 -2.33 1.06 1.31
C MET A 396 -2.68 2.21 0.35
N PHE A 397 -3.93 2.68 0.35
CA PHE A 397 -4.32 3.81 -0.50
C PHE A 397 -3.75 5.13 0.02
N ASP A 398 -4.03 5.49 1.28
CA ASP A 398 -3.85 6.82 1.88
C ASP A 398 -2.96 6.89 3.14
N GLU A 399 -2.41 5.76 3.61
CA GLU A 399 -1.54 5.63 4.80
C GLU A 399 -0.15 6.30 4.58
N ILE A 400 -0.10 7.61 4.81
CA ILE A 400 1.11 8.46 4.67
C ILE A 400 1.99 8.50 5.93
N ASP A 401 1.51 7.93 7.02
CA ASP A 401 2.13 7.88 8.35
C ASP A 401 2.93 6.60 8.58
N GLU A 402 2.50 5.43 8.06
CA GLU A 402 3.39 4.28 7.84
C GLU A 402 4.06 4.29 6.45
N GLY A 403 3.76 5.31 5.63
CA GLY A 403 4.42 5.58 4.35
C GLY A 403 4.13 4.54 3.26
N THR A 404 3.04 3.79 3.38
CA THR A 404 2.63 2.74 2.42
C THR A 404 1.66 3.26 1.33
N ALA A 405 1.20 4.51 1.42
CA ALA A 405 0.23 5.11 0.49
C ALA A 405 0.63 5.01 -0.99
N ILE A 406 -0.29 4.53 -1.85
CA ILE A 406 -0.15 4.50 -3.31
C ILE A 406 -0.77 5.71 -4.02
N TYR A 407 -1.60 6.51 -3.35
CA TYR A 407 -2.21 7.72 -3.93
C TYR A 407 -1.18 8.84 -4.20
N LYS A 408 -1.65 9.98 -4.70
CA LYS A 408 -0.74 11.04 -5.16
C LYS A 408 -0.04 11.75 -4.00
N CYS A 409 1.27 11.51 -3.86
CA CYS A 409 2.17 12.20 -2.94
C CYS A 409 3.15 13.09 -3.71
N LEU A 410 3.69 14.12 -3.05
CA LEU A 410 4.76 14.96 -3.61
C LEU A 410 6.07 14.18 -3.80
N ASN A 411 6.89 14.64 -4.75
CA ASN A 411 8.28 14.20 -4.89
C ASN A 411 9.12 14.64 -3.69
N GLN A 412 10.22 13.91 -3.40
CA GLN A 412 11.11 14.20 -2.27
C GLN A 412 11.72 15.61 -2.32
N SER A 413 11.95 16.17 -3.52
CA SER A 413 12.38 17.56 -3.72
C SER A 413 11.34 18.60 -3.31
N ASP A 414 10.06 18.24 -3.26
CA ASP A 414 8.92 19.15 -3.23
C ASP A 414 8.19 19.15 -1.87
N VAL A 415 8.49 18.18 -0.99
CA VAL A 415 7.88 18.09 0.34
C VAL A 415 8.20 19.32 1.21
N PRO A 416 7.35 19.66 2.19
CA PRO A 416 7.65 20.75 3.12
C PRO A 416 8.89 20.49 3.99
N SER A 417 9.48 21.54 4.55
CA SER A 417 10.48 21.35 5.59
C SER A 417 9.88 20.75 6.87
N ASN A 418 10.51 19.69 7.36
CA ASN A 418 10.27 19.09 8.68
C ASN A 418 11.21 19.66 9.77
N GLU A 419 12.01 20.69 9.47
CA GLU A 419 12.91 21.29 10.46
C GLU A 419 12.13 22.09 11.51
N SER A 420 12.28 21.70 12.78
CA SER A 420 11.65 22.39 13.91
C SER A 420 12.27 23.76 14.17
N ALA A 421 11.43 24.79 14.21
CA ALA A 421 11.81 26.14 14.63
C ALA A 421 12.20 26.27 16.12
N VAL A 422 12.08 25.19 16.91
CA VAL A 422 12.54 25.10 18.31
C VAL A 422 13.56 23.97 18.48
N ASP A 423 14.62 24.22 19.24
CA ASP A 423 15.64 23.22 19.59
C ASP A 423 15.14 22.35 20.75
N TYR A 424 15.07 21.03 20.53
CA TYR A 424 14.70 20.03 21.55
C TYR A 424 15.43 18.72 21.32
N TYR A 425 15.30 17.81 22.28
CA TYR A 425 15.85 16.46 22.26
C TYR A 425 14.73 15.43 22.13
N VAL A 426 14.95 14.41 21.31
CA VAL A 426 14.21 13.16 21.36
C VAL A 426 14.93 12.23 22.33
N VAL A 427 14.15 11.51 23.14
CA VAL A 427 14.65 10.46 24.03
C VAL A 427 13.92 9.17 23.70
N TYR A 428 14.68 8.11 23.43
CA TYR A 428 14.20 6.74 23.40
C TYR A 428 14.60 6.06 24.72
N GLN A 429 13.63 5.51 25.43
CA GLN A 429 13.82 4.96 26.76
C GLN A 429 12.81 3.85 27.07
N ASN A 430 13.28 2.66 27.49
CA ASN A 430 12.45 1.50 27.81
C ASN A 430 11.47 1.08 26.68
N GLY A 431 11.86 1.30 25.41
CA GLY A 431 11.01 1.02 24.25
C GLY A 431 10.03 2.14 23.85
N GLY A 432 9.88 3.19 24.66
CA GLY A 432 9.06 4.35 24.36
C GLY A 432 9.87 5.57 23.89
N TYR A 433 9.22 6.46 23.14
CA TYR A 433 9.79 7.75 22.74
C TYR A 433 9.17 8.90 23.54
N ARG A 434 9.92 10.00 23.72
CA ARG A 434 9.41 11.26 24.28
C ARG A 434 10.28 12.46 23.90
N ILE A 435 9.68 13.65 23.91
CA ILE A 435 10.38 14.93 23.78
C ILE A 435 10.99 15.36 25.13
N SER A 436 12.11 16.08 25.07
CA SER A 436 12.76 16.73 26.21
C SER A 436 13.35 18.09 25.81
N SER A 437 13.20 19.11 26.66
CA SER A 437 13.83 20.42 26.47
C SER A 437 15.32 20.46 26.88
N LYS A 438 15.85 19.34 27.39
CA LYS A 438 17.25 19.17 27.82
C LYS A 438 17.79 17.80 27.42
N MET A 439 19.10 17.71 27.26
CA MET A 439 19.81 16.42 27.16
C MET A 439 19.48 15.55 28.38
N VAL A 440 19.28 14.25 28.16
CA VAL A 440 19.07 13.26 29.23
C VAL A 440 20.30 12.37 29.30
N GLU A 441 21.06 12.53 30.38
CA GLU A 441 22.28 11.78 30.67
C GLU A 441 21.97 10.49 31.47
N GLY A 442 22.93 9.57 31.55
CA GLY A 442 22.79 8.34 32.34
C GLY A 442 21.92 7.25 31.71
N LEU A 443 21.54 7.39 30.44
CA LEU A 443 20.87 6.34 29.65
C LEU A 443 21.83 5.17 29.37
N THR A 444 21.30 3.96 29.25
CA THR A 444 22.11 2.73 29.15
C THR A 444 21.49 1.68 28.22
N GLY A 445 22.31 0.75 27.73
CA GLY A 445 21.86 -0.28 26.78
C GLY A 445 21.49 0.35 25.44
N ASN A 446 20.22 0.22 25.05
CA ASN A 446 19.69 0.78 23.80
C ASN A 446 19.00 2.16 24.00
N ASP A 447 18.84 2.64 25.24
CA ASP A 447 18.26 3.96 25.52
C ASP A 447 19.19 5.08 25.02
N TRP A 448 18.64 6.13 24.41
CA TRP A 448 19.43 7.26 23.87
C TRP A 448 18.71 8.60 23.95
N CYS A 449 19.48 9.69 23.92
CA CYS A 449 19.02 11.07 23.83
C CYS A 449 19.83 11.80 22.76
N GLN A 450 19.16 12.44 21.79
CA GLN A 450 19.78 13.18 20.67
C GLN A 450 18.95 14.43 20.36
N ARG A 451 19.55 15.48 19.77
CA ARG A 451 18.76 16.64 19.32
C ARG A 451 17.89 16.20 18.14
N ALA A 452 16.67 16.72 18.04
CA ALA A 452 15.74 16.28 16.99
C ALA A 452 16.27 16.51 15.56
N LYS A 453 17.02 17.59 15.34
CA LYS A 453 17.67 17.89 14.05
C LYS A 453 18.84 16.96 13.73
N ASP A 454 19.55 16.47 14.75
CA ASP A 454 20.71 15.56 14.57
C ASP A 454 20.25 14.17 14.07
N LEU A 455 18.96 13.83 14.21
CA LEU A 455 18.36 12.60 13.67
C LEU A 455 18.20 12.61 12.13
N ASN A 456 18.24 13.79 11.50
CA ASN A 456 18.09 13.98 10.04
C ASN A 456 16.85 13.27 9.44
N ILE A 457 15.71 13.34 10.14
CA ILE A 457 14.42 12.78 9.67
C ILE A 457 13.63 13.87 8.95
N THR A 458 13.40 13.67 7.65
CA THR A 458 12.57 14.52 6.79
C THR A 458 11.33 13.76 6.34
N PHE A 459 10.37 14.44 5.70
CA PHE A 459 9.38 13.73 4.89
C PHE A 459 10.10 13.03 3.72
N MET A 460 9.60 11.85 3.36
CA MET A 460 10.19 10.97 2.36
C MET A 460 9.81 11.36 0.94
N GLY A 461 8.51 11.62 0.70
CA GLY A 461 7.97 11.81 -0.66
C GLY A 461 8.12 10.56 -1.54
N ILE A 462 7.65 10.65 -2.79
CA ILE A 462 8.03 9.69 -3.83
C ILE A 462 9.34 10.10 -4.50
N GLU A 463 10.01 9.17 -5.18
CA GLU A 463 11.29 9.46 -5.81
C GLU A 463 11.21 10.58 -6.88
N ASP A 464 12.22 11.45 -6.90
CA ASP A 464 12.26 12.61 -7.80
C ASP A 464 12.26 12.21 -9.28
N GLY A 465 11.54 13.00 -10.09
CA GLY A 465 11.38 12.74 -11.53
C GLY A 465 10.30 11.71 -11.88
N LEU A 466 9.72 11.01 -10.90
CA LEU A 466 8.49 10.23 -11.11
C LEU A 466 7.24 11.13 -11.02
N PRO A 467 6.24 10.97 -11.91
CA PRO A 467 4.96 11.64 -11.74
C PRO A 467 4.26 11.23 -10.43
N THR A 468 3.55 12.16 -9.79
CA THR A 468 2.90 11.92 -8.47
C THR A 468 1.84 10.82 -8.48
N ASP A 469 1.33 10.44 -9.66
CA ASP A 469 0.37 9.34 -9.86
C ASP A 469 1.00 7.97 -10.16
N HIS A 470 2.33 7.87 -10.15
CA HIS A 470 3.07 6.69 -10.64
C HIS A 470 2.71 5.38 -9.93
N TYR A 471 2.48 5.43 -8.61
CA TYR A 471 2.11 4.25 -7.84
C TYR A 471 0.67 3.77 -8.13
N LEU A 472 -0.28 4.68 -8.37
CA LEU A 472 -1.62 4.34 -8.88
C LEU A 472 -1.53 3.67 -10.25
N TRP A 473 -0.74 4.25 -11.17
CA TRP A 473 -0.52 3.70 -12.51
C TRP A 473 0.13 2.31 -12.49
N LEU A 474 1.13 2.07 -11.63
CA LEU A 474 1.75 0.74 -11.47
C LEU A 474 0.76 -0.32 -11.01
N VAL A 475 -0.13 0.00 -10.06
CA VAL A 475 -1.19 -0.92 -9.61
C VAL A 475 -2.19 -1.21 -10.74
N GLY A 476 -2.47 -0.22 -11.59
CA GLY A 476 -3.21 -0.40 -12.84
C GLY A 476 -2.57 -1.42 -13.79
N GLN A 477 -1.24 -1.40 -13.95
CA GLN A 477 -0.52 -2.42 -14.73
C GLN A 477 -0.54 -3.79 -14.02
N GLY A 478 -0.43 -3.82 -12.68
CA GLY A 478 -0.52 -5.05 -11.89
C GLY A 478 -1.85 -5.78 -12.08
N LYS A 479 -2.96 -5.03 -12.13
CA LYS A 479 -4.29 -5.55 -12.49
C LYS A 479 -4.33 -6.13 -13.91
N LYS A 480 -3.76 -5.45 -14.91
CA LYS A 480 -3.70 -5.97 -16.28
C LYS A 480 -2.93 -7.29 -16.34
N MET A 481 -1.81 -7.39 -15.63
CA MET A 481 -1.02 -8.62 -15.52
C MET A 481 -1.81 -9.73 -14.83
N LEU A 482 -2.57 -9.41 -13.77
CA LEU A 482 -3.46 -10.36 -13.08
C LEU A 482 -4.54 -10.92 -14.02
N ARG A 483 -5.12 -10.08 -14.88
CA ARG A 483 -6.19 -10.46 -15.81
C ARG A 483 -5.71 -11.08 -17.13
N GLY A 484 -4.41 -11.15 -17.38
CA GLY A 484 -3.85 -11.61 -18.65
C GLY A 484 -3.97 -10.59 -19.79
N GLU A 485 -4.23 -9.32 -19.49
CA GLU A 485 -4.33 -8.22 -20.46
C GLU A 485 -2.94 -7.73 -20.93
N ILE A 486 -1.88 -8.01 -20.15
CA ILE A 486 -0.47 -7.79 -20.52
C ILE A 486 0.39 -9.01 -20.11
N PRO A 487 1.58 -9.21 -20.70
CA PRO A 487 2.44 -10.34 -20.39
C PRO A 487 2.87 -10.41 -18.92
N LEU A 488 2.97 -11.62 -18.40
CA LEU A 488 3.45 -11.96 -17.06
C LEU A 488 4.98 -11.88 -17.01
N LYS A 489 5.52 -10.68 -16.84
CA LYS A 489 6.97 -10.40 -16.89
C LYS A 489 7.50 -9.68 -15.65
N ALA A 490 8.66 -10.14 -15.15
CA ALA A 490 9.40 -9.48 -14.07
C ALA A 490 10.06 -8.16 -14.51
N SER A 491 10.23 -7.95 -15.81
CA SER A 491 10.68 -6.67 -16.38
C SER A 491 9.65 -5.58 -16.10
N TRP A 492 10.14 -4.38 -15.85
CA TRP A 492 9.33 -3.20 -15.55
C TRP A 492 8.40 -2.82 -16.72
N PRO A 493 7.13 -2.43 -16.50
CA PRO A 493 6.23 -1.98 -17.55
C PRO A 493 6.63 -0.58 -18.07
N SER A 494 6.74 -0.38 -19.38
CA SER A 494 6.93 0.97 -19.94
C SER A 494 5.70 1.86 -19.68
N ARG A 495 5.94 3.12 -19.32
CA ARG A 495 4.91 4.18 -19.19
C ARG A 495 4.83 5.03 -20.45
#